data_AF-V4J5N5-F1
#
_entry.id   AF-V4J5N5-F1
#
_cell.length_a   1.000
_cell.length_b   1.000
_cell.length_c   1.000
_cell.angle_alpha   90.00
_cell.angle_beta   90.00
_cell.angle_gamma   90.00
#
_symmetry.space_group_name_H-M   'P 1'
#
loop_
_entity.id
_entity.type
_entity.pdbx_description
1 polymer ?
#
loop_
_entity_poly.entity_id
_entity_poly.type
_entity_poly.pdbx_seq_one_letter_code
_entity_poly.pdbx_strand_id
1 'polypeptide(L)'
;MNKTKALSLIALSFLSQSAYSSTIEGYPLSTIDYNQGMVWWDREPFPRWYAPNISVSENEKYRVQNSDRLDLSYSTNDVCPEMRGTWCYDVSKIKAHIVKSKDGVFDKPVYFVKGLNTTVDGITASENEFSKYWSDYRLRDVFKPLLNEGRDIVFLDYANISDDLMVENAQLIHFIETKLKQGNYQSTMVGYSYGGVLAKQALNLFESTGFNHQFFNYISIDAPHKGANIPYTITETIGRIKGRLEDARGCSWSSSCKRARDNARRMYSSLTEGIAAKLLITGKDSNQYFRNLRSEGYPSTYNVAFSNGSYTGTRASLPLNAQMARFEVNYSVYGDTYYTLKSMDIRSKYKAGHYYISHLFDDAPGSYSVTGGLLKQFFDGNGNIRRVTNNLLASNKAPTFITTASALDLNSNDLFSPFNPNSASTPFNKVYAVNGANLSHTNFSYHKNNLIKEIRKAN
;
A
#
# COMPACT_ATOMS: atom_id res chain seq x y z
N MET A 1 -16.48 35.91 -67.25
CA MET A 1 -17.21 34.79 -66.63
C MET A 1 -16.17 33.88 -65.96
N ASN A 2 -15.57 34.32 -64.85
CA ASN A 2 -15.82 33.91 -63.44
C ASN A 2 -15.84 32.38 -63.30
N LYS A 3 -14.77 31.66 -62.93
CA LYS A 3 -13.77 31.75 -61.84
C LYS A 3 -14.34 31.66 -60.41
N THR A 4 -13.68 30.76 -59.68
CA THR A 4 -13.98 30.04 -58.43
C THR A 4 -13.62 30.78 -57.13
N LYS A 5 -14.12 30.23 -56.01
CA LYS A 5 -13.92 30.55 -54.56
C LYS A 5 -14.77 31.75 -54.08
N ALA A 6 -15.41 31.80 -52.91
CA ALA A 6 -15.08 31.29 -51.57
C ALA A 6 -16.25 31.52 -50.57
N LEU A 7 -16.26 30.77 -49.44
CA LEU A 7 -16.87 31.08 -48.12
C LEU A 7 -18.42 31.07 -48.08
N SER A 8 -19.10 30.39 -47.14
CA SER A 8 -18.96 30.56 -45.70
C SER A 8 -19.82 29.54 -44.92
N LEU A 9 -19.40 29.24 -43.69
CA LEU A 9 -20.17 28.65 -42.58
C LEU A 9 -20.54 27.17 -42.69
N ILE A 10 -19.47 26.38 -42.51
CA ILE A 10 -19.49 25.03 -41.95
C ILE A 10 -20.27 25.05 -40.63
N ALA A 11 -21.43 24.40 -40.63
CA ALA A 11 -22.08 23.89 -39.43
C ALA A 11 -21.23 22.73 -38.87
N LEU A 12 -20.21 23.06 -38.09
CA LEU A 12 -19.44 22.11 -37.29
C LEU A 12 -20.04 22.06 -35.90
N SER A 13 -21.28 21.58 -35.83
CA SER A 13 -21.97 21.26 -34.60
C SER A 13 -22.48 19.84 -34.70
N PHE A 14 -22.12 19.02 -33.71
CA PHE A 14 -22.61 17.67 -33.46
C PHE A 14 -22.11 16.54 -34.35
N LEU A 15 -20.85 16.17 -34.19
CA LEU A 15 -20.45 14.76 -34.12
C LEU A 15 -19.29 14.60 -33.12
N SER A 16 -19.51 15.03 -31.87
CA SER A 16 -18.73 14.47 -30.76
C SER A 16 -19.31 13.08 -30.50
N GLN A 17 -18.58 12.04 -30.90
CA GLN A 17 -18.81 10.71 -30.32
C GLN A 17 -18.71 10.88 -28.81
N SER A 18 -19.84 10.74 -28.14
CA SER A 18 -19.93 10.67 -26.69
C SER A 18 -19.22 9.39 -26.26
N ALA A 19 -17.90 9.45 -26.12
CA ALA A 19 -17.22 8.62 -25.14
C ALA A 19 -17.89 8.99 -23.82
N TYR A 20 -18.68 8.07 -23.26
CA TYR A 20 -19.20 8.26 -21.91
C TYR A 20 -17.99 8.45 -21.01
N SER A 21 -17.70 9.68 -20.63
CA SER A 21 -16.64 9.97 -19.68
C SER A 21 -17.03 9.23 -18.40
N SER A 22 -16.19 8.28 -17.98
CA SER A 22 -16.39 7.62 -16.69
C SER A 22 -16.47 8.68 -15.60
N THR A 23 -17.38 8.51 -14.65
CA THR A 23 -17.50 9.41 -13.51
C THR A 23 -17.55 8.62 -12.21
N ILE A 24 -17.12 9.25 -11.12
CA ILE A 24 -17.36 8.77 -9.77
C ILE A 24 -18.11 9.86 -9.00
N GLU A 25 -19.35 9.56 -8.59
CA GLU A 25 -20.23 10.51 -7.90
C GLU A 25 -20.34 11.89 -8.60
N GLY A 26 -20.32 11.90 -9.94
CA GLY A 26 -20.44 13.11 -10.78
C GLY A 26 -19.13 13.83 -11.10
N TYR A 27 -17.99 13.35 -10.60
CA TYR A 27 -16.67 13.89 -10.97
C TYR A 27 -16.07 13.12 -12.15
N PRO A 28 -15.44 13.78 -13.14
CA PRO A 28 -14.77 13.08 -14.24
C PRO A 28 -13.67 12.16 -13.71
N LEU A 29 -13.68 10.92 -14.16
CA LEU A 29 -12.72 9.89 -13.80
C LEU A 29 -12.03 9.38 -15.06
N SER A 30 -10.70 9.30 -15.03
CA SER A 30 -9.89 8.63 -16.05
C SER A 30 -8.83 7.75 -15.38
N THR A 31 -8.19 6.87 -16.16
CA THR A 31 -7.13 6.00 -15.66
C THR A 31 -5.88 6.11 -16.52
N ILE A 32 -4.72 5.93 -15.89
CA ILE A 32 -3.42 5.84 -16.56
C ILE A 32 -2.69 4.65 -15.96
N ASP A 33 -2.14 3.81 -16.82
CA ASP A 33 -1.48 2.58 -16.41
C ASP A 33 0.03 2.70 -16.62
N TYR A 34 0.80 2.37 -15.59
CA TYR A 34 2.18 1.95 -15.74
C TYR A 34 2.19 0.44 -16.00
N ASN A 35 2.69 0.07 -17.17
CA ASN A 35 2.67 -1.27 -17.69
C ASN A 35 4.06 -1.85 -17.80
N GLN A 36 4.15 -3.14 -17.53
CA GLN A 36 5.28 -3.96 -17.95
C GLN A 36 4.91 -4.68 -19.25
N GLY A 37 5.64 -4.37 -20.31
CA GLY A 37 5.45 -4.97 -21.61
C GLY A 37 6.00 -6.39 -21.71
N MET A 38 5.25 -7.29 -22.33
CA MET A 38 5.69 -8.65 -22.71
C MET A 38 5.48 -8.91 -24.19
N VAL A 39 6.39 -9.66 -24.79
CA VAL A 39 6.31 -10.11 -26.19
C VAL A 39 6.43 -11.62 -26.27
N TRP A 40 5.52 -12.22 -27.02
CA TRP A 40 5.57 -13.62 -27.42
C TRP A 40 6.07 -13.72 -28.85
N TRP A 41 7.09 -14.54 -29.09
CA TRP A 41 7.49 -14.94 -30.45
C TRP A 41 6.89 -16.30 -30.77
N ASP A 42 6.49 -16.45 -32.03
CA ASP A 42 6.10 -17.74 -32.58
C ASP A 42 7.22 -18.77 -32.34
N ARG A 43 6.88 -19.90 -31.69
CA ARG A 43 7.77 -21.01 -31.28
C ARG A 43 8.63 -20.82 -30.02
N GLU A 44 8.51 -19.72 -29.28
CA GLU A 44 9.13 -19.60 -27.95
C GLU A 44 8.16 -20.07 -26.85
N PRO A 45 8.58 -20.91 -25.89
CA PRO A 45 7.70 -21.43 -24.85
C PRO A 45 7.35 -20.40 -23.76
N PHE A 46 8.08 -19.29 -23.68
CA PHE A 46 7.88 -18.25 -22.66
C PHE A 46 7.98 -16.85 -23.28
N PRO A 47 7.20 -15.87 -22.78
CA PRO A 47 7.31 -14.50 -23.23
C PRO A 47 8.62 -13.88 -22.74
N ARG A 48 9.14 -12.90 -23.48
CA ARG A 48 10.19 -12.01 -22.96
C ARG A 48 9.60 -10.67 -22.57
N TRP A 49 10.17 -10.08 -21.54
CA TRP A 49 9.81 -8.75 -21.07
C TRP A 49 10.59 -7.69 -21.85
N TYR A 50 9.92 -6.59 -22.21
CA TYR A 50 10.56 -5.42 -22.82
C TYR A 50 10.41 -4.19 -21.93
N ALA A 51 10.90 -3.03 -22.37
CA ALA A 51 10.87 -1.81 -21.56
C ALA A 51 9.45 -1.47 -21.06
N PRO A 52 9.29 -1.05 -19.80
CA PRO A 52 8.00 -0.61 -19.31
C PRO A 52 7.49 0.62 -20.08
N ASN A 53 6.18 0.84 -20.02
CA ASN A 53 5.54 1.99 -20.65
C ASN A 53 4.42 2.55 -19.78
N ILE A 54 4.08 3.81 -20.03
CA ILE A 54 2.92 4.48 -19.44
C ILE A 54 1.89 4.65 -20.54
N SER A 55 0.69 4.09 -20.35
CA SER A 55 -0.42 4.18 -21.29
C SER A 55 -1.45 5.20 -20.78
N VAL A 56 -1.66 6.26 -21.56
CA VAL A 56 -2.68 7.30 -21.30
C VAL A 56 -3.99 6.93 -22.00
N SER A 57 -3.90 6.28 -23.16
CA SER A 57 -5.01 5.69 -23.89
C SER A 57 -4.50 4.48 -24.69
N GLU A 58 -5.41 3.76 -25.37
CA GLU A 58 -5.02 2.62 -26.23
C GLU A 58 -3.99 3.01 -27.30
N ASN A 59 -4.05 4.25 -27.80
CA ASN A 59 -3.20 4.75 -28.89
C ASN A 59 -2.08 5.70 -28.41
N GLU A 60 -2.01 6.00 -27.11
CA GLU A 60 -1.03 6.94 -26.57
C GLU A 60 -0.22 6.30 -25.45
N LYS A 61 0.99 5.87 -25.80
CA LYS A 61 1.92 5.18 -24.91
C LYS A 61 3.28 5.87 -24.89
N TYR A 62 3.89 5.86 -23.72
CA TYR A 62 5.18 6.48 -23.46
C TYR A 62 6.14 5.45 -22.91
N ARG A 63 7.22 5.18 -23.64
CA ARG A 63 8.26 4.26 -23.17
C ARG A 63 9.01 4.86 -21.98
N VAL A 64 9.21 4.04 -20.97
CA VAL A 64 10.09 4.31 -19.82
C VAL A 64 11.48 3.75 -20.16
N GLN A 65 12.46 4.63 -20.28
CA GLN A 65 13.79 4.27 -20.80
C GLN A 65 14.66 3.53 -19.78
N ASN A 66 14.61 3.93 -18.50
CA ASN A 66 15.32 3.25 -17.42
C ASN A 66 14.54 3.35 -16.10
N SER A 67 14.03 2.22 -15.63
CA SER A 67 13.32 2.08 -14.34
C SER A 67 14.23 2.13 -13.13
N ASP A 68 15.52 1.82 -13.26
CA ASP A 68 16.43 1.69 -12.10
C ASP A 68 17.03 3.04 -11.68
N ARG A 69 16.88 4.07 -12.52
CA ARG A 69 17.44 5.42 -12.31
C ARG A 69 16.45 6.52 -12.69
N LEU A 70 15.18 6.37 -12.30
CA LEU A 70 14.11 7.34 -12.53
C LEU A 70 14.35 8.16 -13.82
N ASP A 71 14.26 7.50 -14.98
CA ASP A 71 14.40 8.23 -16.24
C ASP A 71 13.13 9.03 -16.51
N LEU A 72 13.29 10.34 -16.49
CA LEU A 72 12.22 11.33 -16.66
C LEU A 72 11.95 11.66 -18.14
N SER A 73 12.74 11.08 -19.05
CA SER A 73 12.52 11.19 -20.47
C SER A 73 11.49 10.15 -20.93
N TYR A 74 10.47 10.65 -21.62
CA TYR A 74 9.37 9.84 -22.15
C TYR A 74 9.36 9.99 -23.67
N SER A 75 9.38 8.87 -24.39
CA SER A 75 9.29 8.84 -25.85
C SER A 75 8.06 8.08 -26.31
N THR A 76 7.38 8.58 -27.34
CA THR A 76 6.21 7.94 -27.97
C THR A 76 6.58 6.84 -28.97
N ASN A 77 7.80 6.29 -28.88
CA ASN A 77 8.26 5.25 -29.81
C ASN A 77 7.50 3.94 -29.58
N ASP A 78 7.37 3.15 -30.65
CA ASP A 78 6.83 1.80 -30.55
C ASP A 78 7.60 0.99 -29.51
N VAL A 79 6.86 0.59 -28.47
CA VAL A 79 7.42 -0.16 -27.36
C VAL A 79 7.50 -1.66 -27.72
N CYS A 80 6.68 -2.08 -28.69
CA CYS A 80 6.66 -3.43 -29.24
C CYS A 80 7.61 -3.53 -30.45
N PRO A 81 8.56 -4.49 -30.48
CA PRO A 81 9.36 -4.71 -31.67
C PRO A 81 8.48 -5.26 -32.81
N GLU A 82 8.27 -4.47 -33.87
CA GLU A 82 7.54 -4.89 -35.07
C GLU A 82 8.29 -6.03 -35.79
N MET A 83 7.99 -7.28 -35.43
CA MET A 83 8.49 -8.48 -36.12
C MET A 83 7.33 -9.41 -36.48
N ARG A 84 7.36 -10.02 -37.66
CA ARG A 84 6.35 -11.01 -38.07
C ARG A 84 6.30 -12.17 -37.06
N GLY A 85 5.09 -12.52 -36.61
CA GLY A 85 4.88 -13.59 -35.64
C GLY A 85 5.12 -13.17 -34.18
N THR A 86 4.99 -11.87 -33.87
CA THR A 86 5.03 -11.37 -32.48
C THR A 86 3.65 -10.95 -31.98
N TRP A 87 3.36 -11.25 -30.71
CA TRP A 87 2.21 -10.73 -30.00
C TRP A 87 2.69 -9.99 -28.76
N CYS A 88 2.40 -8.70 -28.69
CA CYS A 88 2.73 -7.84 -27.55
C CYS A 88 1.51 -7.69 -26.63
N TYR A 89 1.76 -7.83 -25.33
CA TYR A 89 0.77 -7.59 -24.30
C TYR A 89 1.37 -6.67 -23.24
N ASP A 90 0.52 -5.82 -22.68
CA ASP A 90 0.88 -4.99 -21.54
C ASP A 90 0.22 -5.56 -20.28
N VAL A 91 1.01 -5.69 -19.22
CA VAL A 91 0.51 -6.05 -17.89
C VAL A 91 0.59 -4.82 -17.02
N SER A 92 -0.58 -4.29 -16.63
CA SER A 92 -0.65 -3.17 -15.68
C SER A 92 -0.02 -3.58 -14.36
N LYS A 93 0.93 -2.78 -13.90
CA LYS A 93 1.59 -2.91 -12.60
C LYS A 93 0.97 -1.94 -11.60
N ILE A 94 0.73 -0.72 -12.08
CA ILE A 94 0.14 0.37 -11.31
C ILE A 94 -0.88 1.10 -12.17
N LYS A 95 -2.06 1.32 -11.63
CA LYS A 95 -3.14 2.11 -12.21
C LYS A 95 -3.36 3.37 -11.39
N ALA A 96 -3.17 4.53 -12.01
CA ALA A 96 -3.56 5.80 -11.44
C ALA A 96 -5.01 6.12 -11.83
N HIS A 97 -5.89 6.26 -10.84
CA HIS A 97 -7.24 6.78 -11.02
C HIS A 97 -7.20 8.30 -10.82
N ILE A 98 -7.44 9.05 -11.89
CA ILE A 98 -7.45 10.51 -11.87
C ILE A 98 -8.90 10.97 -11.81
N VAL A 99 -9.28 11.56 -10.67
CA VAL A 99 -10.59 12.20 -10.48
C VAL A 99 -10.37 13.71 -10.58
N LYS A 100 -10.91 14.31 -11.64
CA LYS A 100 -10.82 15.76 -11.82
C LYS A 100 -11.82 16.46 -10.91
N SER A 101 -11.42 17.63 -10.44
CA SER A 101 -12.28 18.55 -9.71
C SER A 101 -13.45 19.07 -10.59
N LYS A 102 -14.38 19.81 -9.99
CA LYS A 102 -15.53 20.40 -10.70
C LYS A 102 -15.15 21.45 -11.75
N ASP A 103 -13.97 22.05 -11.67
CA ASP A 103 -13.49 22.98 -12.71
C ASP A 103 -13.05 22.26 -14.00
N GLY A 104 -12.88 20.93 -13.95
CA GLY A 104 -12.48 20.12 -15.09
C GLY A 104 -11.02 20.28 -15.52
N VAL A 105 -10.23 21.07 -14.79
CA VAL A 105 -8.81 21.32 -15.06
C VAL A 105 -8.00 20.46 -14.09
N PHE A 106 -6.98 19.76 -14.60
CA PHE A 106 -6.09 18.97 -13.75
C PHE A 106 -4.88 19.83 -13.35
N ASP A 107 -4.94 20.52 -12.22
CA ASP A 107 -3.96 21.55 -11.83
C ASP A 107 -3.46 21.48 -10.37
N LYS A 108 -4.26 20.96 -9.44
CA LYS A 108 -3.95 20.87 -8.00
C LYS A 108 -4.04 19.43 -7.49
N PRO A 109 -3.21 18.51 -8.01
CA PRO A 109 -3.36 17.11 -7.70
C PRO A 109 -2.97 16.78 -6.25
N VAL A 110 -3.82 15.97 -5.63
CA VAL A 110 -3.57 15.26 -4.37
C VAL A 110 -3.33 13.80 -4.74
N TYR A 111 -2.06 13.40 -4.71
CA TYR A 111 -1.65 12.03 -4.92
C TYR A 111 -1.93 11.22 -3.67
N PHE A 112 -2.59 10.09 -3.81
CA PHE A 112 -2.85 9.13 -2.73
C PHE A 112 -2.25 7.78 -3.11
N VAL A 113 -1.12 7.43 -2.49
CA VAL A 113 -0.46 6.13 -2.65
C VAL A 113 -1.07 5.14 -1.68
N LYS A 114 -1.71 4.10 -2.21
CA LYS A 114 -2.40 3.11 -1.37
C LYS A 114 -1.42 2.27 -0.54
N GLY A 115 -1.99 1.57 0.45
CA GLY A 115 -1.25 0.68 1.34
C GLY A 115 -1.33 -0.80 0.96
N LEU A 116 -0.77 -1.64 1.85
CA LEU A 116 -0.96 -3.09 1.81
C LEU A 116 -2.18 -3.49 2.67
N ASN A 117 -2.80 -4.62 2.32
CA ASN A 117 -3.88 -5.22 3.08
C ASN A 117 -3.34 -6.31 4.01
N THR A 118 -3.92 -6.42 5.20
CA THR A 118 -3.78 -7.62 6.03
C THR A 118 -5.01 -8.49 5.84
N THR A 119 -4.80 -9.71 5.31
CA THR A 119 -5.86 -10.67 4.99
C THR A 119 -5.58 -12.00 5.65
N VAL A 120 -6.48 -12.98 5.47
CA VAL A 120 -6.27 -14.35 5.93
C VAL A 120 -5.10 -15.04 5.23
N ASP A 121 -4.70 -14.56 4.05
CA ASP A 121 -3.55 -15.06 3.29
C ASP A 121 -2.23 -14.33 3.65
N GLY A 122 -2.28 -13.42 4.64
CA GLY A 122 -1.15 -12.61 5.09
C GLY A 122 -1.21 -11.18 4.56
N ILE A 123 -0.04 -10.57 4.35
CA ILE A 123 0.08 -9.19 3.85
C ILE A 123 0.10 -9.23 2.32
N THR A 124 -0.86 -8.54 1.69
CA THR A 124 -1.09 -8.60 0.25
C THR A 124 -1.41 -7.23 -0.34
N ALA A 125 -1.43 -7.15 -1.67
CA ALA A 125 -2.02 -6.06 -2.42
C ALA A 125 -3.00 -6.68 -3.44
N SER A 126 -4.00 -5.91 -3.87
CA SER A 126 -5.02 -6.36 -4.83
C SER A 126 -5.31 -5.26 -5.84
N GLU A 127 -5.67 -5.58 -7.07
CA GLU A 127 -6.03 -4.56 -8.07
C GLU A 127 -7.45 -4.06 -7.85
N ASN A 128 -7.74 -2.89 -8.41
CA ASN A 128 -9.08 -2.31 -8.49
C ASN A 128 -9.70 -2.05 -7.10
N GLU A 129 -8.87 -1.64 -6.15
CA GLU A 129 -9.28 -1.28 -4.79
C GLU A 129 -9.77 0.16 -4.67
N PHE A 130 -9.68 0.98 -5.73
CA PHE A 130 -10.14 2.37 -5.71
C PHE A 130 -11.54 2.53 -5.11
N SER A 131 -12.53 1.74 -5.56
CA SER A 131 -13.90 1.80 -5.05
C SER A 131 -14.02 1.42 -3.56
N LYS A 132 -13.19 0.47 -3.10
CA LYS A 132 -13.11 0.04 -1.70
C LYS A 132 -12.53 1.14 -0.82
N TYR A 133 -11.44 1.79 -1.26
CA TYR A 133 -10.86 2.93 -0.56
C TYR A 133 -11.82 4.12 -0.53
N TRP A 134 -12.48 4.40 -1.66
CA TRP A 134 -13.47 5.47 -1.78
C TRP A 134 -14.65 5.27 -0.82
N SER A 135 -15.26 4.08 -0.85
CA SER A 135 -16.54 3.80 -0.18
C SER A 135 -16.36 3.17 1.21
N ASP A 136 -15.71 2.00 1.28
CA ASP A 136 -15.65 1.19 2.50
C ASP A 136 -14.73 1.82 3.55
N TYR A 137 -13.57 2.32 3.10
CA TYR A 137 -12.66 3.08 3.96
C TYR A 137 -13.05 4.57 4.08
N ARG A 138 -14.12 4.96 3.39
CA ARG A 138 -14.74 6.30 3.45
C ARG A 138 -13.79 7.45 3.10
N LEU A 139 -12.79 7.23 2.26
CA LEU A 139 -11.94 8.34 1.79
C LEU A 139 -12.72 9.37 0.96
N ARG A 140 -13.89 9.02 0.41
CA ARG A 140 -14.80 10.01 -0.19
C ARG A 140 -15.14 11.16 0.74
N ASP A 141 -15.15 10.94 2.06
CA ASP A 141 -15.44 11.97 3.06
C ASP A 141 -14.29 12.98 3.18
N VAL A 142 -13.08 12.60 2.74
CA VAL A 142 -11.89 13.47 2.62
C VAL A 142 -11.82 14.06 1.20
N PHE A 143 -11.99 13.24 0.17
CA PHE A 143 -11.76 13.62 -1.23
C PHE A 143 -12.83 14.53 -1.80
N LYS A 144 -14.12 14.32 -1.49
CA LYS A 144 -15.19 15.15 -2.07
C LYS A 144 -15.10 16.63 -1.67
N PRO A 145 -14.83 16.99 -0.39
CA PRO A 145 -14.55 18.38 -0.03
C PRO A 145 -13.41 19.00 -0.86
N LEU A 146 -12.32 18.26 -1.08
CA LEU A 146 -11.17 18.74 -1.86
C LEU A 146 -11.53 18.91 -3.34
N LEU A 147 -12.24 17.94 -3.93
CA LEU A 147 -12.74 18.00 -5.31
C LEU A 147 -13.73 19.15 -5.53
N ASN A 148 -14.53 19.49 -4.52
CA ASN A 148 -15.41 20.66 -4.55
C ASN A 148 -14.66 22.00 -4.48
N GLU A 149 -13.41 21.98 -4.04
CA GLU A 149 -12.54 23.16 -3.85
C GLU A 149 -11.53 23.33 -4.99
N GLY A 150 -11.67 22.57 -6.07
CA GLY A 150 -10.74 22.68 -7.21
C GLY A 150 -9.50 21.79 -7.11
N ARG A 151 -9.48 20.79 -6.20
CA ARG A 151 -8.32 19.88 -6.07
C ARG A 151 -8.61 18.53 -6.69
N ASP A 152 -7.76 18.09 -7.59
CA ASP A 152 -7.86 16.79 -8.24
C ASP A 152 -7.32 15.68 -7.33
N ILE A 153 -7.80 14.46 -7.53
CA ILE A 153 -7.31 13.28 -6.80
C ILE A 153 -6.63 12.34 -7.79
N VAL A 154 -5.42 11.92 -7.47
CA VAL A 154 -4.70 10.85 -8.18
C VAL A 154 -4.52 9.69 -7.22
N PHE A 155 -5.32 8.63 -7.37
CA PHE A 155 -5.24 7.44 -6.52
C PHE A 155 -4.41 6.36 -7.21
N LEU A 156 -3.30 5.95 -6.58
CA LEU A 156 -2.36 4.97 -7.14
C LEU A 156 -2.73 3.58 -6.61
N ASP A 157 -3.12 2.70 -7.53
CA ASP A 157 -3.54 1.33 -7.25
C ASP A 157 -2.57 0.32 -7.88
N TYR A 158 -2.21 -0.73 -7.15
CA TYR A 158 -1.22 -1.74 -7.57
C TYR A 158 -1.51 -3.09 -6.91
N ALA A 159 -1.23 -4.21 -7.58
CA ALA A 159 -1.36 -5.53 -6.95
C ALA A 159 -0.05 -6.28 -6.75
N ASN A 160 0.96 -5.95 -7.54
CA ASN A 160 2.23 -6.63 -7.44
C ASN A 160 3.10 -5.92 -6.41
N ILE A 161 3.56 -6.67 -5.42
CA ILE A 161 4.52 -6.19 -4.42
C ILE A 161 5.90 -6.69 -4.87
N SER A 162 6.58 -5.88 -5.68
CA SER A 162 7.95 -6.11 -6.12
C SER A 162 8.93 -5.16 -5.40
N ASP A 163 10.22 -5.43 -5.54
CA ASP A 163 11.26 -4.51 -5.07
C ASP A 163 11.31 -3.21 -5.90
N ASP A 164 10.81 -3.24 -7.15
CA ASP A 164 10.78 -2.11 -8.09
C ASP A 164 9.57 -1.18 -7.88
N LEU A 165 8.56 -1.61 -7.13
CA LEU A 165 7.29 -0.90 -6.93
C LEU A 165 7.48 0.57 -6.53
N MET A 166 8.53 0.86 -5.76
CA MET A 166 8.88 2.23 -5.37
C MET A 166 9.22 3.11 -6.59
N VAL A 167 10.10 2.64 -7.49
CA VAL A 167 10.48 3.44 -8.64
C VAL A 167 9.37 3.48 -9.69
N GLU A 168 8.61 2.39 -9.84
CA GLU A 168 7.43 2.36 -10.72
C GLU A 168 6.38 3.42 -10.28
N ASN A 169 6.12 3.54 -8.96
CA ASN A 169 5.24 4.60 -8.43
C ASN A 169 5.80 5.99 -8.71
N ALA A 170 7.09 6.21 -8.43
CA ALA A 170 7.75 7.49 -8.68
C ALA A 170 7.68 7.90 -10.16
N GLN A 171 7.89 6.95 -11.09
CA GLN A 171 7.80 7.21 -12.53
C GLN A 171 6.41 7.60 -12.99
N LEU A 172 5.37 6.90 -12.51
CA LEU A 172 3.99 7.23 -12.87
C LEU A 172 3.58 8.59 -12.30
N ILE A 173 3.94 8.87 -11.04
CA ILE A 173 3.69 10.17 -10.40
C ILE A 173 4.38 11.28 -11.18
N HIS A 174 5.67 11.13 -11.50
CA HIS A 174 6.41 12.12 -12.28
C HIS A 174 5.77 12.35 -13.65
N PHE A 175 5.38 11.28 -14.34
CA PHE A 175 4.72 11.40 -15.64
C PHE A 175 3.44 12.24 -15.55
N ILE A 176 2.57 11.91 -14.59
CA ILE A 176 1.31 12.64 -14.40
C ILE A 176 1.58 14.11 -14.06
N GLU A 177 2.54 14.36 -13.17
CA GLU A 177 2.92 15.69 -12.71
C GLU A 177 3.52 16.56 -13.84
N THR A 178 4.29 15.96 -14.77
CA THR A 178 5.02 16.72 -15.80
C THR A 178 4.36 16.74 -17.17
N LYS A 179 3.49 15.77 -17.48
CA LYS A 179 2.84 15.66 -18.80
C LYS A 179 1.38 16.04 -18.81
N LEU A 180 0.69 15.95 -17.67
CA LEU A 180 -0.77 16.09 -17.63
C LEU A 180 -1.23 17.28 -16.80
N LYS A 181 -0.52 17.57 -15.71
CA LYS A 181 -0.82 18.70 -14.85
C LYS A 181 -0.69 20.01 -15.63
N GLN A 182 -1.66 20.89 -15.43
CA GLN A 182 -1.73 22.20 -16.03
C GLN A 182 -1.37 23.26 -14.99
N GLY A 183 -0.60 24.26 -15.40
CA GLY A 183 -0.15 25.33 -14.50
C GLY A 183 0.88 24.87 -13.47
N ASN A 184 1.10 25.72 -12.46
CA ASN A 184 2.25 25.61 -11.53
C ASN A 184 1.80 25.58 -10.05
N TYR A 185 0.56 25.18 -9.76
CA TYR A 185 0.10 25.01 -8.37
C TYR A 185 0.88 23.89 -7.68
N GLN A 186 0.88 23.84 -6.35
CA GLN A 186 1.64 22.83 -5.64
C GLN A 186 0.84 21.54 -5.45
N SER A 187 1.50 20.41 -5.67
CA SER A 187 0.91 19.08 -5.46
C SER A 187 1.01 18.65 -4.00
N THR A 188 0.12 17.75 -3.57
CA THR A 188 0.18 17.10 -2.25
C THR A 188 0.45 15.61 -2.41
N MET A 189 1.43 15.09 -1.69
CA MET A 189 1.75 13.66 -1.66
C MET A 189 1.20 13.04 -0.38
N VAL A 190 0.20 12.16 -0.50
CA VAL A 190 -0.37 11.41 0.62
C VAL A 190 -0.06 9.93 0.42
N GLY A 191 0.40 9.26 1.46
CA GLY A 191 0.59 7.81 1.44
C GLY A 191 0.03 7.16 2.69
N TYR A 192 -0.69 6.05 2.51
CA TYR A 192 -1.27 5.27 3.59
C TYR A 192 -0.52 3.96 3.80
N SER A 193 -0.26 3.57 5.05
CA SER A 193 0.44 2.32 5.39
C SER A 193 1.80 2.28 4.66
N TYR A 194 2.11 1.18 3.97
CA TYR A 194 3.29 1.10 3.10
C TYR A 194 3.35 2.19 2.03
N GLY A 195 2.21 2.66 1.52
CA GLY A 195 2.12 3.78 0.60
C GLY A 195 2.71 5.07 1.18
N GLY A 196 2.67 5.25 2.49
CA GLY A 196 3.37 6.34 3.18
C GLY A 196 4.88 6.24 3.02
N VAL A 197 5.44 5.04 3.16
CA VAL A 197 6.87 4.79 2.94
C VAL A 197 7.22 4.99 1.45
N LEU A 198 6.43 4.44 0.53
CA LEU A 198 6.62 4.63 -0.91
C LEU A 198 6.58 6.11 -1.32
N ALA A 199 5.61 6.87 -0.81
CA ALA A 199 5.49 8.31 -1.07
C ALA A 199 6.72 9.10 -0.60
N LYS A 200 7.24 8.78 0.60
CA LYS A 200 8.48 9.35 1.13
C LYS A 200 9.65 9.06 0.19
N GLN A 201 9.81 7.79 -0.20
CA GLN A 201 10.91 7.34 -1.06
C GLN A 201 10.83 7.95 -2.46
N ALA A 202 9.63 8.10 -3.03
CA ALA A 202 9.42 8.73 -4.33
C ALA A 202 9.85 10.22 -4.32
N LEU A 203 9.49 10.98 -3.29
CA LEU A 203 9.92 12.37 -3.15
C LEU A 203 11.43 12.49 -2.90
N ASN A 204 12.00 11.64 -2.04
CA ASN A 204 13.45 11.58 -1.86
C ASN A 204 14.17 11.25 -3.18
N LEU A 205 13.60 10.35 -3.98
CA LEU A 205 14.15 9.99 -5.29
C LEU A 205 14.11 11.20 -6.23
N PHE A 206 13.00 11.94 -6.29
CA PHE A 206 12.89 13.19 -7.05
C PHE A 206 13.96 14.21 -6.66
N GLU A 207 14.16 14.43 -5.36
CA GLU A 207 15.19 15.35 -4.87
C GLU A 207 16.60 14.87 -5.23
N SER A 208 16.87 13.57 -5.07
CA SER A 208 18.19 12.98 -5.37
C SER A 208 18.56 13.02 -6.86
N THR A 209 17.57 13.03 -7.76
CA THR A 209 17.76 13.18 -9.20
C THR A 209 17.79 14.63 -9.66
N GLY A 210 17.62 15.59 -8.74
CA GLY A 210 17.58 17.02 -9.06
C GLY A 210 16.25 17.48 -9.67
N PHE A 211 15.19 16.66 -9.62
CA PHE A 211 13.87 17.04 -10.07
C PHE A 211 13.19 17.96 -9.04
N ASN A 212 12.92 19.21 -9.43
CA ASN A 212 12.12 20.13 -8.64
C ASN A 212 10.64 19.73 -8.74
N HIS A 213 10.19 18.91 -7.80
CA HIS A 213 8.93 18.21 -7.88
C HIS A 213 7.68 19.05 -7.56
N GLN A 214 7.82 20.31 -7.12
CA GLN A 214 6.69 21.21 -6.80
C GLN A 214 5.63 20.63 -5.83
N PHE A 215 5.98 19.63 -5.03
CA PHE A 215 5.12 19.14 -3.95
C PHE A 215 5.33 20.00 -2.71
N PHE A 216 4.24 20.49 -2.13
CA PHE A 216 4.29 21.30 -0.91
C PHE A 216 4.49 20.45 0.34
N ASN A 217 3.74 19.35 0.44
CA ASN A 217 3.69 18.50 1.62
C ASN A 217 3.76 17.01 1.26
N TYR A 218 4.41 16.29 2.16
CA TYR A 218 4.34 14.85 2.29
C TYR A 218 3.49 14.52 3.51
N ILE A 219 2.43 13.75 3.32
CA ILE A 219 1.51 13.33 4.36
C ILE A 219 1.54 11.80 4.48
N SER A 220 1.98 11.32 5.64
CA SER A 220 2.04 9.91 5.98
C SER A 220 0.87 9.52 6.87
N ILE A 221 0.09 8.51 6.47
CA ILE A 221 -1.05 8.00 7.26
C ILE A 221 -0.75 6.59 7.73
N ASP A 222 -0.50 6.46 9.02
CA ASP A 222 -0.29 5.21 9.75
C ASP A 222 0.75 4.31 9.07
N ALA A 223 1.85 4.90 8.59
CA ALA A 223 2.88 4.21 7.83
C ALA A 223 3.93 3.57 8.75
N PRO A 224 4.44 2.36 8.45
CA PRO A 224 5.37 1.66 9.33
C PRO A 224 6.81 2.19 9.21
N HIS A 225 7.08 3.47 9.54
CA HIS A 225 8.43 4.06 9.42
C HIS A 225 9.49 3.35 10.26
N LYS A 226 9.09 2.72 11.37
CA LYS A 226 9.95 1.85 12.20
C LYS A 226 9.45 0.41 12.26
N GLY A 227 8.68 -0.01 11.26
CA GLY A 227 8.18 -1.36 11.11
C GLY A 227 6.77 -1.61 11.64
N ALA A 228 6.20 -2.70 11.15
CA ALA A 228 4.91 -3.25 11.54
C ALA A 228 5.08 -4.55 12.34
N ASN A 229 4.07 -4.91 13.09
CA ASN A 229 3.98 -6.11 13.91
C ASN A 229 2.84 -7.00 13.43
N ILE A 230 3.15 -8.25 13.12
CA ILE A 230 2.17 -9.33 13.12
C ILE A 230 2.61 -10.24 14.27
N PRO A 231 1.71 -10.62 15.20
CA PRO A 231 2.11 -11.43 16.35
C PRO A 231 2.96 -12.61 15.93
N TYR A 232 4.19 -12.68 16.44
CA TYR A 232 5.18 -13.63 15.95
C TYR A 232 4.72 -15.10 16.08
N THR A 233 3.87 -15.40 17.07
CA THR A 233 3.25 -16.73 17.23
C THR A 233 2.41 -17.16 16.03
N ILE A 234 1.87 -16.23 15.23
CA ILE A 234 1.17 -16.54 13.97
C ILE A 234 2.18 -17.10 12.97
N THR A 235 3.26 -16.36 12.70
CA THR A 235 4.31 -16.78 11.75
C THR A 235 4.94 -18.10 12.16
N GLU A 236 5.27 -18.26 13.44
CA GLU A 236 5.83 -19.50 13.99
C GLU A 236 4.86 -20.68 13.82
N THR A 237 3.58 -20.49 14.16
CA THR A 237 2.56 -21.53 14.06
C THR A 237 2.35 -21.96 12.61
N ILE A 238 2.24 -21.02 11.68
CA ILE A 238 2.12 -21.32 10.24
C ILE A 238 3.36 -22.09 9.77
N GLY A 239 4.56 -21.70 10.18
CA GLY A 239 5.81 -22.41 9.85
C GLY A 239 5.81 -23.86 10.36
N ARG A 240 5.33 -24.10 11.58
CA ARG A 240 5.19 -25.46 12.15
C ARG A 240 4.17 -26.31 11.40
N ILE A 241 3.03 -25.73 11.01
CA ILE A 241 2.01 -26.41 10.20
C ILE A 241 2.60 -26.75 8.83
N LYS A 242 3.27 -25.79 8.18
CA LYS A 242 3.94 -25.98 6.89
C LYS A 242 4.94 -27.14 6.94
N GLY A 243 5.86 -27.15 7.91
CA GLY A 243 6.87 -28.21 8.05
C GLY A 243 6.24 -29.59 8.18
N ARG A 244 5.22 -29.75 9.01
CA ARG A 244 4.51 -31.03 9.15
C ARG A 244 3.79 -31.48 7.88
N LEU A 245 3.21 -30.55 7.12
CA LEU A 245 2.59 -30.85 5.82
C LEU A 245 3.62 -31.23 4.76
N GLU A 246 4.86 -30.75 4.89
CA GLU A 246 5.99 -31.14 4.02
C GLU A 246 6.50 -32.54 4.36
N ASP A 247 6.56 -32.90 5.64
CA ASP A 247 7.00 -34.22 6.12
C ASP A 247 5.94 -35.32 5.92
N ALA A 248 4.68 -34.96 5.69
CA ALA A 248 3.58 -35.90 5.53
C ALA A 248 3.69 -36.74 4.25
N ARG A 249 4.04 -38.03 4.42
CA ARG A 249 4.04 -39.02 3.33
C ARG A 249 2.66 -39.07 2.66
N GLY A 250 2.65 -38.99 1.33
CA GLY A 250 1.43 -39.04 0.52
C GLY A 250 0.60 -37.75 0.47
N CYS A 251 1.05 -36.65 1.09
CA CYS A 251 0.34 -35.36 1.02
C CYS A 251 0.17 -34.86 -0.43
N SER A 252 1.12 -35.19 -1.32
CA SER A 252 1.03 -34.85 -2.75
C SER A 252 -0.08 -35.61 -3.50
N TRP A 253 -0.54 -36.76 -2.99
CA TRP A 253 -1.59 -37.58 -3.63
C TRP A 253 -3.00 -37.24 -3.11
N SER A 254 -3.10 -36.59 -1.95
CA SER A 254 -4.36 -36.06 -1.44
C SER A 254 -4.54 -34.61 -1.90
N SER A 255 -5.58 -34.33 -2.69
CA SER A 255 -5.88 -32.98 -3.17
C SER A 255 -6.15 -31.99 -2.03
N SER A 256 -6.75 -32.44 -0.93
CA SER A 256 -6.97 -31.61 0.26
C SER A 256 -5.65 -31.30 0.99
N CYS A 257 -4.77 -32.30 1.16
CA CYS A 257 -3.47 -32.09 1.80
C CYS A 257 -2.55 -31.21 0.95
N LYS A 258 -2.48 -31.46 -0.36
CA LYS A 258 -1.71 -30.64 -1.31
C LYS A 258 -2.14 -29.17 -1.23
N ARG A 259 -3.45 -28.88 -1.30
CA ARG A 259 -3.99 -27.52 -1.18
C ARG A 259 -3.62 -26.87 0.16
N ALA A 260 -3.76 -27.60 1.27
CA ALA A 260 -3.36 -27.11 2.58
C ALA A 260 -1.87 -26.78 2.65
N ARG A 261 -1.01 -27.65 2.11
CA ARG A 261 0.44 -27.44 2.04
C ARG A 261 0.78 -26.19 1.22
N ASP A 262 0.16 -26.04 0.05
CA ASP A 262 0.40 -24.91 -0.84
C ASP A 262 -0.11 -23.60 -0.21
N ASN A 263 -1.26 -23.61 0.48
CA ASN A 263 -1.75 -22.47 1.25
C ASN A 263 -0.81 -22.10 2.40
N ALA A 264 -0.36 -23.07 3.20
CA ALA A 264 0.57 -22.82 4.29
C ALA A 264 1.91 -22.26 3.80
N ARG A 265 2.40 -22.72 2.62
CA ARG A 265 3.59 -22.15 1.96
C ARG A 265 3.37 -20.69 1.56
N ARG A 266 2.26 -20.38 0.89
CA ARG A 266 1.93 -19.01 0.47
C ARG A 266 1.82 -18.06 1.67
N MET A 267 1.09 -18.46 2.71
CA MET A 267 0.94 -17.68 3.93
C MET A 267 2.26 -17.49 4.69
N TYR A 268 3.10 -18.51 4.74
CA TYR A 268 4.42 -18.39 5.37
C TYR A 268 5.30 -17.43 4.58
N SER A 269 5.39 -17.60 3.26
CA SER A 269 6.16 -16.73 2.36
C SER A 269 5.70 -15.28 2.45
N SER A 270 4.39 -14.99 2.50
CA SER A 270 3.87 -13.61 2.63
C SER A 270 4.28 -12.90 3.94
N LEU A 271 4.69 -13.65 4.97
CA LEU A 271 5.19 -13.12 6.25
C LEU A 271 6.72 -13.16 6.38
N THR A 272 7.42 -13.92 5.55
CA THR A 272 8.87 -14.16 5.69
C THR A 272 9.72 -13.73 4.49
N GLU A 273 9.09 -13.43 3.36
CA GLU A 273 9.73 -13.09 2.09
C GLU A 273 9.17 -11.79 1.49
N GLY A 274 9.93 -11.20 0.57
CA GLY A 274 9.55 -9.98 -0.14
C GLY A 274 9.48 -8.72 0.73
N ILE A 275 8.94 -7.65 0.14
CA ILE A 275 8.76 -6.33 0.79
C ILE A 275 7.92 -6.43 2.05
N ALA A 276 6.82 -7.20 2.03
CA ALA A 276 5.94 -7.35 3.18
C ALA A 276 6.72 -7.82 4.43
N ALA A 277 7.61 -8.79 4.26
CA ALA A 277 8.49 -9.24 5.34
C ALA A 277 9.54 -8.20 5.74
N LYS A 278 10.10 -7.42 4.80
CA LYS A 278 11.04 -6.31 5.12
C LYS A 278 10.40 -5.29 6.06
N LEU A 279 9.10 -5.04 5.93
CA LEU A 279 8.34 -4.11 6.77
C LEU A 279 8.04 -4.65 8.18
N LEU A 280 8.10 -5.96 8.39
CA LEU A 280 7.86 -6.54 9.72
C LEU A 280 9.08 -6.42 10.60
N ILE A 281 8.88 -6.07 11.88
CA ILE A 281 9.97 -5.94 12.87
C ILE A 281 10.70 -7.26 13.18
N THR A 282 10.14 -8.41 12.77
CA THR A 282 10.75 -9.74 12.86
C THR A 282 11.29 -10.25 11.53
N GLY A 283 11.16 -9.46 10.46
CA GLY A 283 11.56 -9.79 9.10
C GLY A 283 13.06 -9.95 8.97
N LYS A 284 13.52 -10.94 8.18
CA LYS A 284 14.95 -11.25 8.03
C LYS A 284 15.78 -10.05 7.54
N ASP A 285 15.22 -9.26 6.62
CA ASP A 285 15.89 -8.13 5.97
C ASP A 285 15.46 -6.77 6.59
N SER A 286 14.67 -6.81 7.67
CA SER A 286 14.12 -5.63 8.34
C SER A 286 15.20 -4.66 8.81
N ASN A 287 16.32 -5.18 9.34
CA ASN A 287 17.44 -4.36 9.79
C ASN A 287 17.97 -3.47 8.66
N GLN A 288 18.37 -4.10 7.56
CA GLN A 288 18.95 -3.38 6.42
C GLN A 288 17.94 -2.42 5.82
N TYR A 289 16.68 -2.86 5.66
CA TYR A 289 15.61 -2.02 5.11
C TYR A 289 15.42 -0.73 5.92
N PHE A 290 15.23 -0.84 7.24
CA PHE A 290 15.00 0.34 8.09
C PHE A 290 16.25 1.20 8.30
N ARG A 291 17.46 0.63 8.21
CA ARG A 291 18.69 1.42 8.19
C ARG A 291 18.79 2.26 6.90
N ASN A 292 18.46 1.67 5.74
CA ASN A 292 18.41 2.40 4.47
C ASN A 292 17.35 3.51 4.52
N LEU A 293 16.12 3.18 4.92
CA LEU A 293 15.02 4.13 5.03
C LEU A 293 15.32 5.31 5.98
N ARG A 294 16.08 5.06 7.04
CA ARG A 294 16.56 6.12 7.95
C ARG A 294 17.66 6.96 7.30
N SER A 295 18.60 6.34 6.59
CA SER A 295 19.70 7.05 5.93
C SER A 295 19.23 7.93 4.76
N GLU A 296 18.13 7.56 4.10
CA GLU A 296 17.49 8.35 3.05
C GLU A 296 16.96 9.70 3.57
N GLY A 297 16.74 9.84 4.88
CA GLY A 297 16.16 11.07 5.46
C GLY A 297 14.71 11.28 5.05
N TYR A 298 14.20 12.49 5.25
CA TYR A 298 12.86 12.90 4.86
C TYR A 298 12.93 13.92 3.72
N PRO A 299 11.92 13.95 2.83
CA PRO A 299 11.93 14.89 1.72
C PRO A 299 11.85 16.32 2.24
N SER A 300 12.40 17.24 1.48
CA SER A 300 12.47 18.68 1.69
C SER A 300 11.11 19.36 1.46
N THR A 301 10.06 18.83 2.10
CA THR A 301 8.68 19.31 2.06
C THR A 301 8.18 19.63 3.46
N TYR A 302 6.96 20.16 3.56
CA TYR A 302 6.25 20.19 4.83
C TYR A 302 5.70 18.79 5.16
N ASN A 303 6.44 18.04 5.99
CA ASN A 303 6.19 16.65 6.34
C ASN A 303 5.18 16.53 7.50
N VAL A 304 4.12 15.73 7.31
CA VAL A 304 3.08 15.47 8.31
C VAL A 304 2.87 13.98 8.49
N ALA A 305 2.71 13.52 9.74
CA ALA A 305 2.31 12.14 10.03
C ALA A 305 1.02 12.04 10.84
N PHE A 306 0.23 11.02 10.52
CA PHE A 306 -0.97 10.62 11.24
C PHE A 306 -0.78 9.19 11.75
N SER A 307 -1.14 8.93 13.00
CA SER A 307 -1.22 7.57 13.54
C SER A 307 -2.65 7.23 13.94
N ASN A 308 -3.07 6.02 13.63
CA ASN A 308 -4.32 5.44 14.14
C ASN A 308 -4.13 4.83 15.54
N GLY A 309 -2.93 4.88 16.08
CA GLY A 309 -2.61 4.58 17.47
C GLY A 309 -2.83 5.75 18.41
N SER A 310 -3.00 5.42 19.68
CA SER A 310 -3.19 6.40 20.75
C SER A 310 -1.88 7.09 21.16
N TYR A 311 -1.91 8.40 21.40
CA TYR A 311 -0.79 9.14 22.03
C TYR A 311 -0.85 9.17 23.56
N THR A 312 -1.96 8.73 24.16
CA THR A 312 -2.15 8.69 25.62
C THR A 312 -1.59 7.43 26.26
N GLY A 313 -0.85 6.61 25.51
CA GLY A 313 -0.28 5.35 26.01
C GLY A 313 -1.30 4.20 26.11
N THR A 314 -2.47 4.33 25.48
CA THR A 314 -3.51 3.28 25.55
C THR A 314 -3.04 1.98 24.88
N ARG A 315 -2.98 0.93 25.68
CA ARG A 315 -2.52 -0.41 25.28
C ARG A 315 -3.60 -1.23 24.59
N ALA A 316 -3.19 -2.25 23.84
CA ALA A 316 -4.11 -3.19 23.19
C ALA A 316 -4.73 -4.24 24.14
N SER A 317 -4.34 -4.24 25.42
CA SER A 317 -4.83 -5.16 26.45
C SER A 317 -4.48 -6.62 26.19
N LEU A 318 -3.29 -6.86 25.64
CA LEU A 318 -2.69 -8.15 25.33
C LEU A 318 -1.33 -8.28 26.05
N PRO A 319 -1.32 -8.37 27.39
CA PRO A 319 -0.07 -8.50 28.14
C PRO A 319 0.70 -9.77 27.76
N LEU A 320 1.95 -9.87 28.19
CA LEU A 320 2.80 -11.03 27.96
C LEU A 320 2.06 -12.35 28.27
N ASN A 321 2.16 -13.31 27.35
CA ASN A 321 1.50 -14.63 27.39
C ASN A 321 -0.03 -14.62 27.28
N ALA A 322 -0.68 -13.47 27.02
CA ALA A 322 -2.11 -13.43 26.76
C ALA A 322 -2.47 -14.35 25.58
N GLN A 323 -3.37 -15.32 25.81
CA GLN A 323 -3.83 -16.22 24.76
C GLN A 323 -4.79 -15.49 23.82
N MET A 324 -4.44 -15.42 22.54
CA MET A 324 -5.24 -14.82 21.48
C MET A 324 -6.22 -15.83 20.88
N ALA A 325 -5.75 -17.06 20.63
CA ALA A 325 -6.57 -18.14 20.09
C ALA A 325 -5.95 -19.51 20.40
N ARG A 326 -6.79 -20.54 20.36
CA ARG A 326 -6.37 -21.95 20.36
C ARG A 326 -7.16 -22.69 19.30
N PHE A 327 -6.51 -23.54 18.53
CA PHE A 327 -7.17 -24.32 17.49
C PHE A 327 -6.52 -25.69 17.35
N GLU A 328 -7.32 -26.63 16.88
CA GLU A 328 -6.91 -27.97 16.52
C GLU A 328 -6.71 -28.02 15.01
N VAL A 329 -5.64 -28.68 14.59
CA VAL A 329 -5.37 -28.99 13.19
C VAL A 329 -5.43 -30.51 13.06
N ASN A 330 -6.35 -30.98 12.23
CA ASN A 330 -6.61 -32.40 12.01
C ASN A 330 -6.22 -32.76 10.57
N TYR A 331 -5.04 -33.34 10.41
CA TYR A 331 -4.66 -34.01 9.17
C TYR A 331 -4.47 -35.50 9.47
N SER A 332 -5.11 -36.36 8.68
CA SER A 332 -5.06 -37.83 8.82
C SER A 332 -3.64 -38.41 8.86
N VAL A 333 -2.67 -37.68 8.32
CA VAL A 333 -1.25 -38.07 8.20
C VAL A 333 -0.43 -37.93 9.48
N TYR A 334 -0.87 -37.16 10.49
CA TYR A 334 -0.14 -37.07 11.78
C TYR A 334 -1.03 -36.84 13.03
N GLY A 335 -2.36 -36.93 12.88
CA GLY A 335 -3.30 -36.86 14.00
C GLY A 335 -3.55 -35.46 14.56
N ASP A 336 -4.44 -35.38 15.55
CA ASP A 336 -4.93 -34.12 16.13
C ASP A 336 -3.79 -33.36 16.81
N THR A 337 -3.56 -32.11 16.37
CA THR A 337 -2.52 -31.26 16.93
C THR A 337 -3.07 -29.91 17.33
N TYR A 338 -2.79 -29.50 18.57
CA TYR A 338 -3.24 -28.23 19.11
C TYR A 338 -2.17 -27.16 18.98
N TYR A 339 -2.60 -25.98 18.51
CA TYR A 339 -1.77 -24.77 18.46
C TYR A 339 -2.41 -23.68 19.31
N THR A 340 -1.58 -22.87 19.95
CA THR A 340 -2.02 -21.72 20.76
C THR A 340 -1.27 -20.48 20.32
N LEU A 341 -2.01 -19.47 19.91
CA LEU A 341 -1.48 -18.13 19.62
C LEU A 341 -1.47 -17.33 20.91
N LYS A 342 -0.31 -16.77 21.27
CA LYS A 342 -0.13 -15.94 22.47
C LYS A 342 0.64 -14.67 22.13
N SER A 343 0.41 -13.63 22.91
CA SER A 343 1.30 -12.46 22.89
C SER A 343 2.65 -12.81 23.50
N MET A 344 3.73 -12.30 22.90
CA MET A 344 5.10 -12.64 23.28
C MET A 344 6.00 -11.40 23.38
N ASP A 345 7.00 -11.50 24.26
CA ASP A 345 8.20 -10.67 24.16
C ASP A 345 9.05 -11.22 23.00
N ILE A 346 9.17 -10.43 21.94
CA ILE A 346 9.87 -10.83 20.71
C ILE A 346 11.34 -10.39 20.69
N ARG A 347 11.97 -10.03 21.82
CA ARG A 347 13.37 -9.54 21.87
C ARG A 347 14.36 -10.44 21.13
N SER A 348 14.23 -11.77 21.25
CA SER A 348 15.11 -12.73 20.56
C SER A 348 14.84 -12.88 19.05
N LYS A 349 13.72 -12.33 18.57
CA LYS A 349 13.24 -12.42 17.17
C LYS A 349 13.18 -11.07 16.48
N TYR A 350 13.35 -9.99 17.22
CA TYR A 350 13.34 -8.63 16.74
C TYR A 350 14.57 -8.35 15.89
N LYS A 351 14.34 -7.76 14.72
CA LYS A 351 15.35 -7.55 13.68
C LYS A 351 15.33 -6.16 13.08
N ALA A 352 14.37 -5.30 13.39
CA ALA A 352 14.36 -3.94 12.87
C ALA A 352 15.58 -3.14 13.39
N GLY A 353 16.08 -2.22 12.58
CA GLY A 353 17.30 -1.45 12.87
C GLY A 353 17.18 -0.39 13.97
N HIS A 354 16.00 -0.27 14.61
CA HIS A 354 15.74 0.67 15.69
C HIS A 354 15.68 -0.06 17.03
N TYR A 355 16.16 0.54 18.10
CA TYR A 355 16.11 -0.08 19.43
C TYR A 355 14.87 0.35 20.23
N TYR A 356 14.17 -0.61 20.82
CA TYR A 356 13.13 -0.39 21.83
C TYR A 356 13.47 -1.12 23.13
N ILE A 357 13.09 -0.55 24.27
CA ILE A 357 13.34 -1.14 25.60
C ILE A 357 12.45 -2.39 25.79
N SER A 358 11.17 -2.24 25.47
CA SER A 358 10.19 -3.33 25.48
C SER A 358 9.98 -3.89 24.08
N HIS A 359 9.80 -5.20 24.01
CA HIS A 359 9.53 -5.93 22.78
C HIS A 359 8.19 -6.67 22.85
N LEU A 360 7.26 -6.20 23.69
CA LEU A 360 5.87 -6.66 23.74
C LEU A 360 5.01 -5.84 22.77
N PHE A 361 5.22 -6.03 21.47
CA PHE A 361 4.59 -5.19 20.44
C PHE A 361 3.07 -5.38 20.35
N ASP A 362 2.56 -6.59 20.61
CA ASP A 362 1.12 -6.86 20.49
C ASP A 362 0.27 -6.03 21.47
N ASP A 363 0.86 -5.58 22.60
CA ASP A 363 0.20 -4.77 23.63
C ASP A 363 0.43 -3.26 23.48
N ALA A 364 1.39 -2.86 22.65
CA ALA A 364 1.81 -1.46 22.54
C ALA A 364 0.68 -0.56 22.01
N PRO A 365 0.63 0.74 22.36
CA PRO A 365 -0.22 1.70 21.66
C PRO A 365 0.04 1.70 20.16
N GLY A 366 -1.03 1.67 19.37
CA GLY A 366 -0.91 1.54 17.92
C GLY A 366 -2.20 1.11 17.25
N SER A 367 -2.26 1.23 15.93
CA SER A 367 -3.38 0.74 15.15
C SER A 367 -3.41 -0.77 15.09
N TYR A 368 -4.56 -1.35 14.70
CA TYR A 368 -4.70 -2.80 14.56
C TYR A 368 -5.24 -3.21 13.19
N SER A 369 -4.79 -4.37 12.71
CA SER A 369 -5.27 -4.97 11.45
C SER A 369 -5.65 -6.44 11.57
N VAL A 370 -5.04 -7.18 12.51
CA VAL A 370 -5.46 -8.55 12.83
C VAL A 370 -6.55 -8.50 13.88
N THR A 371 -7.74 -9.01 13.55
CA THR A 371 -8.90 -9.00 14.45
C THR A 371 -9.40 -10.40 14.76
N GLY A 372 -10.23 -10.54 15.79
CA GLY A 372 -10.95 -11.78 16.04
C GLY A 372 -11.81 -12.24 14.86
N GLY A 373 -12.39 -11.30 14.11
CA GLY A 373 -13.13 -11.58 12.88
C GLY A 373 -12.25 -12.18 11.78
N LEU A 374 -11.05 -11.63 11.59
CA LEU A 374 -10.07 -12.16 10.64
C LEU A 374 -9.63 -13.58 11.02
N LEU A 375 -9.35 -13.84 12.30
CA LEU A 375 -9.04 -15.19 12.77
C LEU A 375 -10.21 -16.15 12.58
N LYS A 376 -11.44 -15.70 12.81
CA LYS A 376 -12.64 -16.51 12.54
C LYS A 376 -12.73 -16.89 11.07
N GLN A 377 -12.54 -15.94 10.15
CA GLN A 377 -12.52 -16.22 8.71
C GLN A 377 -11.43 -17.22 8.33
N PHE A 378 -10.23 -17.07 8.90
CA PHE A 378 -9.15 -18.02 8.70
C PHE A 378 -9.54 -19.43 9.16
N PHE A 379 -10.10 -19.59 10.36
CA PHE A 379 -10.51 -20.91 10.86
C PHE A 379 -11.65 -21.52 10.03
N ASP A 380 -12.68 -20.73 9.72
CA ASP A 380 -13.85 -21.22 9.00
C ASP A 380 -13.53 -21.56 7.53
N GLY A 381 -12.54 -20.90 6.93
CA GLY A 381 -12.07 -21.15 5.56
C GLY A 381 -11.16 -22.37 5.40
N ASN A 382 -10.78 -23.03 6.50
CA ASN A 382 -9.86 -24.17 6.48
C ASN A 382 -10.52 -25.41 7.10
N GLY A 383 -11.07 -26.30 6.27
CA GLY A 383 -11.83 -27.47 6.73
C GLY A 383 -11.07 -28.47 7.63
N ASN A 384 -9.74 -28.41 7.67
CA ASN A 384 -8.89 -29.22 8.54
C ASN A 384 -8.49 -28.51 9.85
N ILE A 385 -8.98 -27.29 10.07
CA ILE A 385 -8.74 -26.50 11.27
C ILE A 385 -10.04 -26.40 12.05
N ARG A 386 -10.07 -26.96 13.26
CA ARG A 386 -11.20 -26.85 14.18
C ARG A 386 -10.88 -25.81 15.23
N ARG A 387 -11.67 -24.73 15.24
CA ARG A 387 -11.52 -23.66 16.24
C ARG A 387 -11.84 -24.20 17.64
N VAL A 388 -10.92 -24.00 18.59
CA VAL A 388 -11.15 -24.30 20.01
C VAL A 388 -11.52 -23.02 20.77
N THR A 389 -10.71 -21.97 20.67
CA THR A 389 -11.00 -20.63 21.24
C THR A 389 -10.54 -19.51 20.31
N ASN A 390 -11.24 -18.37 20.35
CA ASN A 390 -10.85 -17.13 19.69
C ASN A 390 -11.10 -15.96 20.65
N ASN A 391 -10.12 -15.70 21.52
CA ASN A 391 -10.22 -14.69 22.58
C ASN A 391 -10.15 -13.27 22.01
N LEU A 392 -9.50 -13.06 20.86
CA LEU A 392 -9.56 -11.78 20.16
C LEU A 392 -11.01 -11.42 19.81
N LEU A 393 -11.80 -12.39 19.31
CA LEU A 393 -13.20 -12.16 18.99
C LEU A 393 -14.06 -12.03 20.25
N ALA A 394 -13.92 -12.96 21.19
CA ALA A 394 -14.75 -13.00 22.40
C ALA A 394 -14.55 -11.78 23.32
N SER A 395 -13.33 -11.23 23.35
CA SER A 395 -12.99 -10.07 24.19
C SER A 395 -12.90 -8.74 23.42
N ASN A 396 -13.23 -8.74 22.11
CA ASN A 396 -13.05 -7.60 21.23
C ASN A 396 -11.65 -6.95 21.34
N LYS A 397 -10.61 -7.81 21.32
CA LYS A 397 -9.20 -7.39 21.39
C LYS A 397 -8.54 -7.57 20.04
N ALA A 398 -7.54 -6.75 19.76
CA ALA A 398 -6.75 -6.83 18.56
C ALA A 398 -5.28 -6.49 18.86
N PRO A 399 -4.32 -7.33 18.45
CA PRO A 399 -2.91 -7.00 18.59
C PRO A 399 -2.56 -5.79 17.74
N THR A 400 -1.62 -5.00 18.25
CA THR A 400 -1.10 -3.84 17.55
C THR A 400 -0.37 -4.25 16.29
N PHE A 401 -0.75 -3.63 15.19
CA PHE A 401 -0.17 -3.78 13.86
C PHE A 401 0.92 -2.73 13.63
N ILE A 402 0.59 -1.44 13.71
CA ILE A 402 1.59 -0.36 13.61
C ILE A 402 1.56 0.43 14.91
N THR A 403 2.68 0.41 15.63
CA THR A 403 2.77 1.16 16.91
C THR A 403 2.70 2.66 16.64
N THR A 404 2.16 3.43 17.59
CA THR A 404 2.13 4.90 17.47
C THR A 404 3.53 5.48 17.26
N ALA A 405 4.53 4.89 17.93
CA ALA A 405 5.93 5.27 17.77
C ALA A 405 6.48 5.01 16.36
N SER A 406 6.08 3.91 15.72
CA SER A 406 6.46 3.58 14.35
C SER A 406 5.77 4.50 13.34
N ALA A 407 4.45 4.71 13.49
CA ALA A 407 3.65 5.55 12.60
C ALA A 407 4.15 7.00 12.52
N LEU A 408 4.69 7.51 13.62
CA LEU A 408 5.12 8.90 13.74
C LEU A 408 6.65 9.06 13.74
N ASP A 409 7.41 7.98 13.50
CA ASP A 409 8.88 7.96 13.59
C ASP A 409 9.40 8.67 14.87
N LEU A 410 8.77 8.39 16.01
CA LEU A 410 9.11 9.08 17.26
C LEU A 410 10.54 8.76 17.67
N ASN A 411 11.31 9.77 18.04
CA ASN A 411 12.63 9.60 18.63
C ASN A 411 12.52 9.16 20.11
N SER A 412 11.97 7.97 20.30
CA SER A 412 11.80 7.27 21.57
C SER A 412 12.12 5.80 21.40
N ASN A 413 12.68 5.19 22.44
CA ASN A 413 12.85 3.74 22.57
C ASN A 413 11.79 3.11 23.50
N ASP A 414 10.88 3.91 24.06
CA ASP A 414 9.73 3.42 24.81
C ASP A 414 8.46 3.49 23.95
N LEU A 415 7.84 2.33 23.74
CA LEU A 415 6.60 2.16 22.99
C LEU A 415 5.36 2.58 23.79
N PHE A 416 5.42 2.56 25.13
CA PHE A 416 4.24 2.65 26.00
C PHE A 416 4.03 4.04 26.58
N SER A 417 5.05 4.90 26.56
CA SER A 417 4.98 6.23 27.13
C SER A 417 3.99 7.13 26.37
N PRO A 418 3.11 7.86 27.08
CA PRO A 418 2.33 8.92 26.46
C PRO A 418 3.25 10.06 26.01
N PHE A 419 2.81 10.83 25.02
CA PHE A 419 3.54 12.00 24.54
C PHE A 419 2.58 13.12 24.13
N ASN A 420 3.10 14.35 24.02
CA ASN A 420 2.33 15.48 23.51
C ASN A 420 2.53 15.61 21.99
N PRO A 421 1.49 15.46 21.14
CA PRO A 421 1.62 15.59 19.68
C PRO A 421 2.13 16.96 19.20
N ASN A 422 2.04 18.01 20.01
CA ASN A 422 2.52 19.35 19.64
C ASN A 422 4.03 19.55 19.90
N SER A 423 4.67 18.67 20.66
CA SER A 423 6.08 18.77 21.03
C SER A 423 6.80 17.42 20.95
N ALA A 424 6.24 16.48 20.19
CA ALA A 424 6.82 15.16 20.00
C ALA A 424 8.18 15.29 19.31
N SER A 425 9.18 14.53 19.77
CA SER A 425 10.47 14.45 19.07
C SER A 425 10.31 13.50 17.89
N THR A 426 10.34 14.04 16.67
CA THR A 426 10.10 13.33 15.41
C THR A 426 10.65 14.16 14.25
N PRO A 427 11.04 13.55 13.11
CA PRO A 427 11.42 14.28 11.91
C PRO A 427 10.25 14.98 11.18
N PHE A 428 8.99 14.68 11.53
CA PHE A 428 7.83 15.35 10.94
C PHE A 428 7.65 16.77 11.49
N ASN A 429 7.24 17.71 10.63
CA ASN A 429 6.90 19.08 11.05
C ASN A 429 5.62 19.11 11.90
N LYS A 430 4.70 18.17 11.66
CA LYS A 430 3.47 18.02 12.44
C LYS A 430 3.07 16.56 12.56
N VAL A 431 2.57 16.19 13.73
CA VAL A 431 1.99 14.86 13.96
C VAL A 431 0.58 14.94 14.52
N TYR A 432 -0.21 13.93 14.18
CA TYR A 432 -1.56 13.69 14.66
C TYR A 432 -1.68 12.24 15.15
N ALA A 433 -2.34 12.05 16.28
CA ALA A 433 -2.57 10.72 16.84
C ALA A 433 -3.92 10.71 17.57
N VAL A 434 -4.42 9.52 17.86
CA VAL A 434 -5.74 9.36 18.46
C VAL A 434 -5.68 9.64 19.96
N ASN A 435 -6.65 10.37 20.48
CA ASN A 435 -6.78 10.57 21.92
C ASN A 435 -7.52 9.35 22.53
N GLY A 436 -6.88 8.63 23.45
CA GLY A 436 -7.55 7.64 24.28
C GLY A 436 -7.75 6.24 23.69
N ALA A 437 -8.00 6.07 22.38
CA ALA A 437 -8.31 4.76 21.79
C ALA A 437 -7.41 4.41 20.59
N ASN A 438 -7.10 3.12 20.43
CA ASN A 438 -6.48 2.60 19.23
C ASN A 438 -7.55 2.32 18.18
N LEU A 439 -7.31 2.70 16.93
CA LEU A 439 -8.24 2.51 15.82
C LEU A 439 -7.76 1.43 14.86
N SER A 440 -8.68 0.91 14.05
CA SER A 440 -8.31 0.04 12.94
C SER A 440 -7.37 0.78 12.00
N HIS A 441 -6.40 0.05 11.46
CA HIS A 441 -5.43 0.55 10.50
C HIS A 441 -6.12 1.27 9.32
N THR A 442 -7.28 0.79 8.87
CA THR A 442 -8.05 1.34 7.74
C THR A 442 -9.03 2.46 8.12
N ASN A 443 -8.99 2.99 9.35
CA ASN A 443 -9.89 4.05 9.79
C ASN A 443 -9.31 5.44 9.45
N PHE A 444 -9.95 6.14 8.50
CA PHE A 444 -9.61 7.52 8.16
C PHE A 444 -10.53 8.57 8.80
N SER A 445 -11.63 8.14 9.41
CA SER A 445 -12.72 9.04 9.86
C SER A 445 -12.27 9.97 10.99
N TYR A 446 -11.43 9.49 11.91
CA TYR A 446 -10.94 10.30 13.03
C TYR A 446 -10.05 11.46 12.55
N HIS A 447 -9.20 11.20 11.55
CA HIS A 447 -8.25 12.18 11.03
C HIS A 447 -8.80 13.09 9.93
N LYS A 448 -10.00 12.79 9.41
CA LYS A 448 -10.61 13.47 8.25
C LYS A 448 -10.39 14.98 8.21
N ASN A 449 -10.80 15.70 9.27
CA ASN A 449 -10.75 17.16 9.27
C ASN A 449 -9.32 17.70 9.28
N ASN A 450 -8.41 17.03 10.01
CA ASN A 450 -7.01 17.40 10.05
C ASN A 450 -6.33 17.08 8.72
N LEU A 451 -6.64 15.93 8.10
CA LEU A 451 -6.11 15.56 6.78
C LEU A 451 -6.52 16.58 5.71
N ILE A 452 -7.80 16.95 5.63
CA ILE A 452 -8.28 18.00 4.72
C ILE A 452 -7.54 19.33 5.00
N LYS A 453 -7.39 19.70 6.28
CA LYS A 453 -6.69 20.94 6.67
C LYS A 453 -5.23 20.95 6.20
N GLU A 454 -4.51 19.84 6.34
CA GLU A 454 -3.11 19.75 5.93
C GLU A 454 -2.94 19.73 4.42
N ILE A 455 -3.84 19.07 3.68
CA ILE A 455 -3.87 19.09 2.20
C ILE A 455 -4.13 20.51 1.68
N ARG A 456 -5.04 21.26 2.30
CA ARG A 456 -5.38 22.64 1.90
C ARG A 456 -4.24 23.64 1.98
N LYS A 457 -3.12 23.30 2.64
CA LYS A 457 -1.96 24.19 2.74
C LYS A 457 -1.15 24.28 1.45
N ALA A 458 -1.25 23.30 0.56
CA ALA A 458 -0.65 23.38 -0.77
C ALA A 458 -1.44 24.40 -1.61
N ASN A 459 -0.79 25.44 -2.14
CA ASN A 459 -1.45 26.50 -2.90
C ASN A 459 -1.90 26.05 -4.29
#